data_AF-A0A2U3LHE6-F1
#
_entry.id   AF-A0A2U3LHE6-F1
#
_cell.length_a   1.000
_cell.length_b   1.000
_cell.length_c   1.000
_cell.angle_alpha   90.00
_cell.angle_beta   90.00
_cell.angle_gamma   90.00
#
_symmetry.space_group_name_H-M   'P 1'
#
loop_
_entity.id
_entity.type
_entity.pdbx_description
1 polymer ?
#
loop_
_entity_poly.entity_id
_entity_poly.type
_entity_poly.pdbx_seq_one_letter_code
_entity_poly.pdbx_strand_id
1 'polypeptide(L)'
;MPEYQEFEHIEPRERTIGHLDLENGLSVYFIDRSTPPVVGRCRVELLIRVPVEPAEDHFNKYPTPSEALRRFVSLAGPGPVEFQAVKIRNFIVPAEVDKLLEKMKDDFIRLGLPYLKNPKFVSNFITRKYEDLLADAAVHSAHEAALRTEDERLAADD
;
A
#
# COMPACT_ATOMS: atom_id res chain seq x y z
N MET A 1 -24.17 36.07 9.68
CA MET A 1 -23.77 34.69 10.04
C MET A 1 -24.07 33.84 8.81
N PRO A 2 -23.08 33.35 8.05
CA PRO A 2 -23.37 32.36 7.03
C PRO A 2 -23.61 31.00 7.71
N GLU A 3 -24.71 30.35 7.35
CA GLU A 3 -25.06 29.01 7.77
C GLU A 3 -23.95 28.04 7.35
N TYR A 4 -23.40 27.30 8.31
CA TYR A 4 -22.52 26.18 8.01
C TYR A 4 -23.37 25.09 7.39
N GLN A 5 -23.31 24.97 6.07
CA GLN A 5 -23.87 23.84 5.34
C GLN A 5 -23.17 22.59 5.87
N GLU A 6 -23.95 21.69 6.47
CA GLU A 6 -23.49 20.36 6.88
C GLU A 6 -22.82 19.71 5.67
N PHE A 7 -21.50 19.50 5.75
CA PHE A 7 -20.82 18.64 4.79
C PHE A 7 -21.39 17.24 5.01
N GLU A 8 -22.32 16.82 4.16
CA GLU A 8 -22.71 15.41 4.06
C GLU A 8 -21.41 14.58 4.07
N HIS A 9 -21.34 13.56 4.91
CA HIS A 9 -20.23 12.62 4.89
C HIS A 9 -20.20 11.94 3.51
N ILE A 10 -19.41 12.48 2.59
CA ILE A 10 -19.28 11.90 1.26
C ILE A 10 -18.24 10.79 1.35
N GLU A 11 -18.71 9.56 1.55
CA GLU A 11 -17.91 8.35 1.51
C GLU A 11 -17.04 8.32 0.24
N PRO A 12 -15.73 8.06 0.34
CA PRO A 12 -14.90 7.80 -0.82
C PRO A 12 -15.53 6.69 -1.65
N ARG A 13 -15.73 6.93 -2.95
CA ARG A 13 -16.10 5.84 -3.85
C ARG A 13 -14.87 4.97 -4.01
N GLU A 14 -14.81 3.83 -3.34
CA GLU A 14 -13.85 2.77 -3.67
C GLU A 14 -14.49 1.83 -4.69
N ARG A 15 -14.26 2.11 -5.97
CA ARG A 15 -14.86 1.35 -7.08
C ARG A 15 -13.76 0.70 -7.89
N THR A 16 -13.78 -0.63 -8.01
CA THR A 16 -12.92 -1.33 -8.97
C THR A 16 -13.39 -1.01 -10.39
N ILE A 17 -12.50 -0.40 -11.18
CA ILE A 17 -12.77 0.00 -12.58
C ILE A 17 -12.09 -0.93 -13.60
N GLY A 18 -11.28 -1.87 -13.14
CA GLY A 18 -10.68 -2.90 -13.98
C GLY A 18 -9.78 -3.84 -13.20
N HIS A 19 -9.48 -4.99 -13.81
CA HIS A 19 -8.46 -5.90 -13.34
C HIS A 19 -7.71 -6.50 -14.53
N LEU A 20 -6.50 -6.99 -14.28
CA LEU A 20 -5.69 -7.69 -15.28
C LEU A 20 -4.86 -8.77 -14.58
N ASP A 21 -4.95 -10.00 -15.09
CA ASP A 21 -4.06 -11.09 -14.69
C ASP A 21 -2.81 -11.11 -15.57
N LEU A 22 -1.67 -11.30 -14.93
CA LEU A 22 -0.36 -11.36 -15.56
C LEU A 22 0.09 -12.81 -15.70
N GLU A 23 0.91 -13.06 -16.72
CA GLU A 23 1.48 -14.39 -17.02
C GLU A 23 2.33 -14.97 -15.87
N ASN A 24 2.83 -14.11 -14.97
CA ASN A 24 3.57 -14.53 -13.77
C ASN A 24 2.67 -14.80 -12.55
N GLY A 25 1.35 -14.90 -12.75
CA GLY A 25 0.38 -15.25 -11.71
C GLY A 25 -0.08 -14.08 -10.82
N LEU A 26 0.36 -12.86 -11.11
CA LEU A 26 -0.08 -11.67 -10.38
C LEU A 26 -1.38 -11.11 -10.94
N SER A 27 -2.28 -10.67 -10.05
CA SER A 27 -3.48 -9.92 -10.42
C SER A 27 -3.30 -8.44 -10.08
N VAL A 28 -3.57 -7.57 -11.05
CA VAL A 28 -3.52 -6.11 -10.91
C VAL A 28 -4.93 -5.56 -10.87
N TYR A 29 -5.27 -4.84 -9.80
CA TYR A 29 -6.57 -4.20 -9.61
C TYR A 29 -6.44 -2.69 -9.76
N PHE A 30 -7.37 -2.10 -10.51
CA PHE A 30 -7.48 -0.66 -10.71
C PHE A 30 -8.71 -0.15 -9.99
N ILE A 31 -8.51 0.72 -9.01
CA ILE A 31 -9.56 1.20 -8.10
C ILE A 31 -9.62 2.71 -8.20
N ASP A 32 -10.80 3.20 -8.57
CA ASP A 32 -11.17 4.60 -8.44
C ASP A 32 -11.38 4.89 -6.96
N ARG A 33 -10.66 5.90 -6.44
CA ARG A 33 -10.79 6.48 -5.10
C ARG A 33 -11.02 7.98 -5.16
N SER A 34 -11.62 8.45 -6.26
CA SER A 34 -11.84 9.87 -6.50
C SER A 34 -12.77 10.45 -5.44
N THR A 35 -12.45 11.65 -4.98
CA THR A 35 -13.33 12.38 -4.08
C THR A 35 -14.36 13.18 -4.89
N PRO A 36 -15.59 13.32 -4.37
CA PRO A 36 -16.62 14.17 -4.96
C PRO A 36 -16.16 15.61 -5.20
N PRO A 37 -16.87 16.36 -6.06
CA PRO A 37 -16.48 17.72 -6.36
C PRO A 37 -16.65 18.66 -5.15
N VAL A 38 -15.62 19.43 -4.86
CA VAL A 38 -15.70 20.64 -4.02
C VAL A 38 -15.71 21.84 -4.96
N VAL A 39 -16.76 22.65 -4.93
CA VAL A 39 -16.94 23.82 -5.84
C VAL A 39 -16.81 23.41 -7.33
N GLY A 40 -17.45 22.30 -7.70
CA GLY A 40 -17.48 21.81 -9.10
C GLY A 40 -16.18 21.19 -9.60
N ARG A 41 -15.22 20.88 -8.72
CA ARG A 41 -13.93 20.27 -9.06
C ARG A 41 -13.65 19.02 -8.24
N CYS A 42 -13.32 17.92 -8.91
CA CYS A 42 -12.98 16.63 -8.30
C CYS A 42 -11.46 16.47 -8.13
N ARG A 43 -11.06 15.71 -7.12
CA ARG A 43 -9.74 15.08 -7.04
C ARG A 43 -9.89 13.62 -7.49
N VAL A 44 -9.24 13.29 -8.60
CA VAL A 44 -9.26 11.96 -9.20
C VAL A 44 -8.08 11.16 -8.65
N GLU A 45 -8.37 10.01 -8.05
CA GLU A 45 -7.36 9.11 -7.50
C GLU A 45 -7.55 7.73 -8.11
N LEU A 46 -6.50 7.23 -8.76
CA LEU A 46 -6.41 5.84 -9.21
C LEU A 46 -5.45 5.11 -8.28
N LEU A 47 -5.97 4.16 -7.53
CA LEU A 47 -5.20 3.20 -6.75
C LEU A 47 -5.00 1.93 -7.58
N ILE A 48 -3.74 1.55 -7.78
CA ILE A 48 -3.35 0.27 -8.34
C ILE A 48 -2.94 -0.64 -7.19
N ARG A 49 -3.59 -1.80 -7.05
CA ARG A 49 -3.28 -2.81 -6.03
C ARG A 49 -2.85 -4.11 -6.68
N VAL A 50 -1.78 -4.70 -6.15
CA VAL A 50 -1.28 -6.02 -6.55
C VAL A 50 -1.07 -6.84 -5.28
N PRO A 51 -1.99 -7.75 -4.93
CA PRO A 51 -1.79 -8.70 -3.85
C PRO A 51 -0.64 -9.65 -4.20
N VAL A 52 0.29 -9.83 -3.26
CA VAL A 52 1.45 -10.70 -3.41
C VAL A 52 1.52 -11.68 -2.25
N GLU A 53 1.38 -12.96 -2.56
CA GLU A 53 1.49 -14.03 -1.57
C GLU A 53 2.96 -14.30 -1.22
N PRO A 54 3.36 -14.23 0.05
CA PRO A 54 4.69 -14.62 0.47
C PRO A 54 4.84 -16.15 0.40
N ALA A 55 5.95 -16.62 -0.15
CA ALA A 55 6.31 -18.03 -0.21
C ALA A 55 7.75 -18.21 0.28
N GLU A 56 8.08 -19.43 0.71
CA GLU A 56 9.40 -19.75 1.27
C GLU A 56 10.54 -19.43 0.30
N ASP A 57 10.33 -19.68 -0.99
CA ASP A 57 11.31 -19.41 -2.06
C ASP A 57 11.73 -17.93 -2.16
N HIS A 58 10.90 -17.00 -1.67
CA HIS A 58 11.24 -15.58 -1.64
C HIS A 58 12.29 -15.24 -0.58
N PHE A 59 12.54 -16.16 0.37
CA PHE A 59 13.46 -15.99 1.49
C PHE A 59 14.74 -16.81 1.35
N ASN A 60 15.04 -17.34 0.17
CA ASN A 60 16.22 -18.19 -0.09
C ASN A 60 17.59 -17.53 0.22
N LYS A 61 17.63 -16.21 0.39
CA LYS A 61 18.86 -15.49 0.81
C LYS A 61 19.13 -15.56 2.32
N TYR A 62 18.15 -15.97 3.12
CA TYR A 62 18.29 -16.09 4.57
C TYR A 62 18.74 -17.53 4.93
N PRO A 63 19.51 -17.72 6.03
CA PRO A 63 20.00 -19.05 6.42
C PRO A 63 18.89 -20.08 6.63
N THR A 64 17.74 -19.64 7.14
CA THR A 64 16.55 -20.45 7.41
C THR A 64 15.32 -19.82 6.74
N PRO A 65 15.06 -20.10 5.45
CA PRO A 65 13.95 -19.49 4.70
C PRO A 65 12.57 -19.71 5.36
N SER A 66 12.29 -20.91 5.87
CA SER A 66 11.03 -21.20 6.58
C SER A 66 10.84 -20.38 7.86
N GLU A 67 11.91 -20.10 8.61
CA GLU A 67 11.86 -19.21 9.78
C GLU A 67 11.65 -17.76 9.38
N ALA A 68 12.31 -17.32 8.30
CA ALA A 68 12.13 -15.98 7.76
C ALA A 68 10.69 -15.76 7.27
N LEU A 69 10.08 -16.73 6.60
CA LEU A 69 8.67 -16.69 6.22
C LEU A 69 7.75 -16.61 7.44
N ARG A 70 7.96 -17.47 8.46
CA ARG A 70 7.15 -17.43 9.70
C ARG A 70 7.24 -16.08 10.39
N ARG A 71 8.45 -15.52 10.48
CA ARG A 71 8.68 -14.20 11.08
C ARG A 71 8.05 -13.09 10.24
N PHE A 72 8.15 -13.17 8.91
CA PHE A 72 7.48 -12.24 8.02
C PHE A 72 5.97 -12.23 8.24
N VAL A 73 5.32 -13.39 8.26
CA VAL A 73 3.87 -13.51 8.52
C VAL A 73 3.51 -12.99 9.92
N SER A 74 4.35 -13.23 10.92
CA SER A 74 4.14 -12.69 12.27
C SER A 74 4.19 -11.16 12.33
N LEU A 75 4.96 -10.51 11.45
CA LEU A 75 5.12 -9.05 11.42
C LEU A 75 4.10 -8.39 10.49
N ALA A 76 3.86 -8.97 9.32
CA ALA A 76 2.99 -8.42 8.28
C ALA A 76 1.50 -8.75 8.51
N GLY A 77 1.20 -9.79 9.29
CA GLY A 77 -0.12 -10.40 9.39
C GLY A 77 -0.30 -11.56 8.40
N PRO A 78 -1.37 -12.36 8.59
CA PRO A 78 -1.69 -13.46 7.68
C PRO A 78 -2.22 -12.94 6.34
N GLY A 79 -1.88 -13.64 5.25
CA GLY A 79 -2.39 -13.37 3.91
C GLY A 79 -1.43 -12.59 3.00
N PRO A 80 -1.93 -12.13 1.84
CA PRO A 80 -1.11 -11.43 0.86
C PRO A 80 -0.73 -10.04 1.36
N VAL A 81 0.50 -9.64 1.04
CA VAL A 81 0.92 -8.24 1.19
C VAL A 81 0.68 -7.48 -0.10
N GLU A 82 0.36 -6.20 -0.01
CA GLU A 82 -0.02 -5.41 -1.18
C GLU A 82 1.10 -4.53 -1.67
N PHE A 83 1.44 -4.68 -2.95
CA PHE A 83 2.07 -3.59 -3.67
C PHE A 83 1.00 -2.59 -4.08
N GLN A 84 1.23 -1.31 -3.77
CA GLN A 84 0.32 -0.23 -4.09
C GLN A 84 1.03 0.88 -4.87
N ALA A 85 0.36 1.38 -5.90
CA ALA A 85 0.76 2.61 -6.58
C ALA A 85 -0.44 3.54 -6.71
N VAL A 86 -0.26 4.80 -6.30
CA VAL A 86 -1.33 5.80 -6.31
C VAL A 86 -1.01 6.87 -7.33
N LYS A 87 -1.96 7.16 -8.23
CA LYS A 87 -1.89 8.28 -9.16
C LYS A 87 -3.00 9.27 -8.83
N ILE A 88 -2.65 10.53 -8.59
CA ILE A 88 -3.61 11.59 -8.23
C ILE A 88 -3.59 12.71 -9.29
N ARG A 89 -4.76 13.23 -9.61
CA ARG A 89 -4.96 14.45 -10.40
C ARG A 89 -5.99 15.33 -9.71
N ASN A 90 -5.70 16.62 -9.59
CA ASN A 90 -6.57 17.59 -8.91
C ASN A 90 -7.29 18.48 -9.92
N PHE A 91 -8.37 19.13 -9.45
CA PHE A 91 -9.11 20.16 -10.19
C PHE A 91 -9.77 19.66 -11.49
N ILE A 92 -10.25 18.42 -11.49
CA ILE A 92 -10.86 17.79 -12.67
C ILE A 92 -12.35 18.13 -12.71
N VAL A 93 -12.87 18.42 -13.90
CA VAL A 93 -14.32 18.63 -14.08
C VAL A 93 -15.01 17.27 -13.92
N PRO A 94 -16.14 17.16 -13.20
CA PRO A 94 -16.82 15.87 -12.95
C PRO A 94 -17.05 15.03 -14.22
N ALA A 95 -17.41 15.67 -15.34
CA ALA A 95 -17.64 15.00 -16.62
C ALA A 95 -16.39 14.36 -17.25
N GLU A 96 -15.18 14.72 -16.80
CA GLU A 96 -13.92 14.22 -17.34
C GLU A 96 -13.32 13.08 -16.49
N VAL A 97 -13.88 12.79 -15.32
CA VAL A 97 -13.30 11.87 -14.33
C VAL A 97 -13.11 10.47 -14.90
N ASP A 98 -14.16 9.86 -15.46
CA ASP A 98 -14.07 8.48 -15.99
C ASP A 98 -13.08 8.38 -17.16
N LYS A 99 -13.08 9.37 -18.06
CA LYS A 99 -12.12 9.44 -19.17
C LYS A 99 -10.68 9.56 -18.68
N LEU A 100 -10.45 10.35 -17.64
CA LEU A 100 -9.13 10.52 -17.04
C LEU A 100 -8.66 9.25 -16.32
N LEU A 101 -9.55 8.58 -15.59
CA LEU A 101 -9.26 7.29 -14.94
C LEU A 101 -8.83 6.24 -15.97
N GLU A 102 -9.55 6.13 -17.07
CA GLU A 102 -9.22 5.20 -18.15
C GLU A 102 -7.84 5.50 -18.75
N LYS A 103 -7.56 6.79 -19.03
CA LYS A 103 -6.24 7.21 -19.50
C LYS A 103 -5.12 6.86 -18.49
N MET A 104 -5.36 7.09 -17.20
CA MET A 104 -4.38 6.80 -16.15
C MET A 104 -4.09 5.31 -16.01
N LYS A 105 -5.12 4.47 -16.22
CA LYS A 105 -5.04 3.00 -16.30
C LYS A 105 -4.21 2.59 -17.50
N ASP A 106 -4.53 3.07 -18.71
CA ASP A 106 -3.80 2.76 -19.94
C ASP A 106 -2.33 3.16 -19.85
N ASP A 107 -2.04 4.34 -19.29
CA ASP A 107 -0.67 4.79 -19.06
C ASP A 107 0.08 3.87 -18.09
N PHE A 108 -0.60 3.31 -17.06
CA PHE A 108 0.01 2.32 -16.18
C PHE A 108 0.26 1.00 -16.90
N ILE A 109 -0.71 0.51 -17.67
CA ILE A 109 -0.55 -0.73 -18.45
C ILE A 109 0.63 -0.61 -19.42
N ARG A 110 0.79 0.55 -20.06
CA ARG A 110 1.87 0.77 -21.01
C ARG A 110 3.24 0.90 -20.35
N LEU A 111 3.34 1.63 -19.23
CA LEU A 111 4.63 2.04 -18.66
C LEU A 111 5.02 1.27 -17.40
N GLY A 112 4.06 0.93 -16.54
CA GLY A 112 4.28 0.27 -15.26
C GLY A 112 4.22 -1.25 -15.33
N LEU A 113 3.38 -1.81 -16.20
CA LEU A 113 3.17 -3.25 -16.30
C LEU A 113 4.44 -4.07 -16.60
N PRO A 114 5.38 -3.62 -17.47
CA PRO A 114 6.61 -4.37 -17.72
C PRO A 114 7.45 -4.63 -16.46
N TYR A 115 7.40 -3.73 -15.48
CA TYR A 115 8.08 -3.91 -14.20
C TYR A 115 7.43 -5.03 -13.39
N LEU A 116 6.09 -5.06 -13.31
CA LEU A 116 5.34 -6.11 -12.59
C LEU A 116 5.46 -7.48 -13.25
N LYS A 117 5.60 -7.53 -14.58
CA LYS A 117 5.83 -8.77 -15.35
C LYS A 117 7.23 -9.36 -15.13
N ASN A 118 8.17 -8.64 -14.52
CA ASN A 118 9.50 -9.16 -14.27
C ASN A 118 9.43 -10.33 -13.26
N PRO A 119 9.98 -11.53 -13.58
CA PRO A 119 9.96 -12.67 -12.68
C PRO A 119 10.59 -12.41 -11.30
N LYS A 120 11.51 -11.46 -11.21
CA LYS A 120 12.17 -11.08 -9.95
C LYS A 120 11.38 -10.07 -9.12
N PHE A 121 10.29 -9.50 -9.66
CA PHE A 121 9.49 -8.49 -8.97
C PHE A 121 9.03 -8.99 -7.60
N VAL A 122 8.38 -10.16 -7.56
CA VAL A 122 7.79 -10.73 -6.34
C VAL A 122 8.86 -10.96 -5.27
N SER A 123 9.95 -11.66 -5.63
CA SER A 123 11.03 -11.97 -4.69
C SER A 123 11.68 -10.70 -4.13
N ASN A 124 11.95 -9.70 -4.98
CA ASN A 124 12.51 -8.43 -4.55
C ASN A 124 11.55 -7.64 -3.66
N PHE A 125 10.26 -7.60 -4.01
CA PHE A 125 9.23 -6.91 -3.23
C PHE A 125 9.07 -7.51 -1.84
N ILE A 126 8.90 -8.84 -1.74
CA ILE A 126 8.76 -9.54 -0.46
C ILE A 126 10.01 -9.36 0.40
N THR A 127 11.18 -9.52 -0.21
CA THR A 127 12.46 -9.32 0.48
C THR A 127 12.57 -7.91 1.06
N ARG A 128 12.28 -6.89 0.25
CA ARG A 128 12.35 -5.50 0.70
C ARG A 128 11.36 -5.22 1.81
N LYS A 129 10.11 -5.69 1.65
CA LYS A 129 9.07 -5.54 2.66
C LYS A 129 9.45 -6.18 3.98
N TYR A 130 10.10 -7.35 3.94
CA TYR A 130 10.58 -8.01 5.15
C TYR A 130 11.68 -7.21 5.85
N GLU A 131 12.64 -6.66 5.10
CA GLU A 131 13.67 -5.78 5.66
C GLU A 131 13.09 -4.54 6.32
N ASP A 132 12.12 -3.88 5.67
CA ASP A 132 11.44 -2.71 6.23
C ASP A 132 10.71 -3.08 7.54
N LEU A 133 9.98 -4.21 7.58
CA LEU A 133 9.29 -4.70 8.79
C LEU A 133 10.25 -5.03 9.94
N LEU A 134 11.43 -5.59 9.64
CA LEU A 134 12.46 -5.87 10.64
C LEU A 134 13.02 -4.57 11.23
N ALA A 135 13.25 -3.56 10.38
CA ALA A 135 13.70 -2.23 10.81
C ALA A 135 12.67 -1.58 11.75
N ASP A 136 11.40 -1.59 11.37
CA ASP A 136 10.31 -1.02 12.18
C ASP A 136 10.21 -1.71 13.54
N ALA A 137 10.26 -3.05 13.57
CA ALA A 137 10.23 -3.82 14.81
C ALA A 137 11.43 -3.53 15.73
N ALA A 138 12.62 -3.33 15.15
CA ALA A 138 13.82 -2.98 15.91
C ALA A 138 13.71 -1.59 16.54
N VAL A 139 13.17 -0.61 15.81
CA VAL A 139 12.92 0.75 16.32
C VAL A 139 11.92 0.72 17.47
N HIS A 140 10.80 0.01 17.32
CA HIS A 140 9.81 -0.15 18.39
C HIS A 140 10.40 -0.80 19.65
N SER A 141 11.15 -1.89 19.49
CA SER A 141 11.78 -2.58 20.62
C SER A 141 12.82 -1.70 21.33
N ALA A 142 13.59 -0.89 20.59
CA ALA A 142 14.57 0.02 21.17
C ALA A 142 13.89 1.16 21.94
N HIS A 143 12.79 1.72 21.41
CA HIS A 143 12.01 2.75 22.09
C HIS A 143 11.42 2.23 23.40
N GLU A 144 10.83 1.04 23.42
CA GLU A 144 10.29 0.43 24.63
C GLU A 144 11.36 0.12 25.68
N ALA A 145 12.57 -0.29 25.27
CA ALA A 145 13.68 -0.54 26.19
C ALA A 145 14.18 0.77 26.84
N ALA A 146 14.22 1.86 26.07
CA ALA A 146 14.60 3.18 26.59
C ALA A 146 13.60 3.69 27.63
N LEU A 147 12.29 3.58 27.36
CA LEU A 147 11.24 3.97 28.31
C LEU A 147 11.33 3.17 29.61
N ARG A 148 11.51 1.85 29.53
CA ARG A 148 11.71 1.00 30.72
C ARG A 148 12.93 1.42 31.54
N THR A 149 14.02 1.77 30.87
CA THR A 149 15.26 2.20 31.55
C THR A 149 15.08 3.54 32.25
N GLU A 150 14.30 4.47 31.67
CA GLU A 150 13.97 5.76 32.32
C GLU A 150 13.04 5.58 33.53
N ASP A 151 12.02 4.74 33.41
CA ASP A 151 11.11 4.42 34.52
C ASP A 151 11.85 3.74 35.69
N GLU A 152 12.74 2.79 35.40
CA GLU A 152 13.58 2.13 36.41
C GLU A 152 14.56 3.11 37.08
N ARG A 153 15.06 4.11 36.34
CA ARG A 153 15.95 5.13 36.90
C ARG A 153 15.22 6.12 37.80
N LEU A 154 14.02 6.55 37.41
CA LEU A 154 13.17 7.43 38.22
C LEU A 154 12.69 6.75 39.50
N ALA A 155 12.39 5.44 39.44
CA ALA A 155 11.98 4.65 40.61
C ALA A 155 13.14 4.32 41.59
N ALA A 156 14.40 4.54 41.20
CA ALA A 156 15.57 4.31 42.05
C ALA A 156 16.08 5.57 42.78
N ASP A 157 15.56 6.75 42.43
CA ASP A 157 15.93 8.05 43.02
C ASP A 157 14.92 8.55 44.08
N ASP A 158 13.83 7.80 44.35
CA ASP A 158 12.83 8.00 45.42
C ASP A 158 13.05 7.04 46.62
#